data_AF-A0A925XLC8-F1
#
_entry.id   AF-A0A925XLC8-F1
#
_cell.length_a   1.000
_cell.length_b   1.000
_cell.length_c   1.000
_cell.angle_alpha   90.00
_cell.angle_beta   90.00
_cell.angle_gamma   90.00
#
_symmetry.space_group_name_H-M   'P 1'
#
loop_
_entity.id
_entity.type
_entity.pdbx_description
1 polymer ?
#
loop_
_entity_poly.entity_id
_entity_poly.type
_entity_poly.pdbx_seq_one_letter_code
_entity_poly.pdbx_strand_id
1 'polypeptide(L)'
;MRVVSCALTPCHWRLFAALAVLCGPSCLFAQATPANDGVLPTNDAPVFHVRLEGVRDGKVLVEGGDSPNRALAPGRVVGTVTFDSAGPRPEKFPRFTTDNRAAKFAAGGSIRFADPGENSPLDFGLGDAITLEAWVAPARLGNGQNMYVVGKGRTKNEGVAAENQNYALRIAGDKGQACVSFLFRNARNRPGQQDDFHRWTTNDGFKVDGSWHHIAVTYTFGKSDSIKGYIDGSPLAG
;
A
#
# COMPACT_ATOMS: atom_id res chain seq x y z
N MET A 1 0.88 -6.81 -10.70
CA MET A 1 -0.32 -6.83 -9.85
C MET A 1 -0.14 -5.91 -8.65
N ARG A 2 -1.17 -5.13 -8.31
CA ARG A 2 -1.09 -4.03 -7.33
C ARG A 2 -2.04 -4.24 -6.14
N VAL A 3 -1.52 -4.08 -4.92
CA VAL A 3 -2.26 -4.17 -3.65
C VAL A 3 -2.13 -2.82 -2.94
N VAL A 4 -3.23 -2.09 -2.84
CA VAL A 4 -3.27 -0.72 -2.33
C VAL A 4 -4.06 -0.68 -1.03
N SER A 5 -3.49 -0.10 0.02
CA SER A 5 -4.24 0.33 1.20
C SER A 5 -4.26 1.85 1.20
N CYS A 6 -5.32 2.44 0.66
CA CYS A 6 -5.41 3.89 0.53
C CYS A 6 -6.88 4.35 0.56
N ALA A 7 -7.13 5.50 1.17
CA ALA A 7 -8.41 6.19 1.08
C ALA A 7 -8.36 7.23 -0.06
N LEU A 8 -8.53 6.81 -1.32
CA LEU A 8 -8.49 7.71 -2.48
C LEU A 8 -9.80 7.64 -3.26
N THR A 9 -10.82 8.45 -2.94
CA THR A 9 -12.17 8.37 -3.56
C THR A 9 -12.10 8.38 -5.10
N PRO A 10 -12.96 7.63 -5.83
CA PRO A 10 -12.93 7.68 -7.28
C PRO A 10 -13.32 9.09 -7.73
N CYS A 11 -12.43 9.75 -8.47
CA CYS A 11 -12.74 11.02 -9.10
C CYS A 11 -13.77 10.76 -10.21
N HIS A 12 -15.03 11.11 -9.98
CA HIS A 12 -16.07 11.05 -11.02
C HIS A 12 -15.75 12.09 -12.10
N TRP A 13 -15.32 11.61 -13.27
CA TRP A 13 -15.31 12.40 -14.50
C TRP A 13 -16.76 12.67 -14.91
N ARG A 14 -17.24 13.89 -14.68
CA ARG A 14 -18.43 14.41 -15.37
C ARG A 14 -17.95 15.16 -16.60
N LEU A 15 -18.13 14.58 -17.79
CA LEU A 15 -18.09 15.33 -19.04
C LEU A 15 -19.19 16.40 -19.00
N PHE A 16 -18.81 17.65 -18.85
CA PHE A 16 -19.60 18.75 -19.38
C PHE A 16 -19.05 19.08 -20.77
N ALA A 17 -19.82 18.72 -21.80
CA ALA A 17 -19.61 19.27 -23.13
C ALA A 17 -19.98 20.77 -23.07
N ALA A 18 -18.98 21.64 -23.16
CA ALA A 18 -19.19 23.04 -23.48
C ALA A 18 -18.49 23.32 -24.80
N LEU A 19 -19.30 23.51 -25.83
CA LEU A 19 -18.90 24.00 -27.14
C LEU A 19 -18.54 25.49 -26.99
N ALA A 20 -17.29 25.86 -27.30
CA ALA A 20 -16.94 27.23 -27.63
C ALA A 20 -15.79 27.24 -28.63
N VAL A 21 -16.09 27.68 -29.85
CA VAL A 21 -15.13 28.00 -30.91
C VAL A 21 -14.75 29.48 -30.76
N LEU A 22 -13.45 29.82 -30.75
CA LEU A 22 -12.81 30.84 -31.62
C LEU A 22 -11.36 31.21 -31.16
N CYS A 23 -10.43 31.05 -32.11
CA CYS A 23 -9.24 31.85 -32.47
C CYS A 23 -8.23 32.43 -31.44
N GLY A 24 -7.03 31.82 -31.39
CA GLY A 24 -5.65 32.41 -31.41
C GLY A 24 -5.15 33.30 -30.24
N PRO A 25 -3.84 33.61 -30.12
CA PRO A 25 -2.62 32.97 -30.67
C PRO A 25 -1.85 32.17 -29.59
N SER A 26 -0.95 31.31 -30.06
CA SER A 26 -0.17 30.35 -29.28
C SER A 26 0.81 31.01 -28.28
N CYS A 27 0.35 31.26 -27.06
CA CYS A 27 1.25 31.31 -25.91
C CYS A 27 1.62 29.86 -25.56
N LEU A 28 2.89 29.47 -25.80
CA LEU A 28 3.48 28.30 -25.15
C LEU A 28 3.50 28.55 -23.64
N PHE A 29 2.40 28.24 -22.97
CA PHE A 29 2.45 27.88 -21.57
C PHE A 29 3.17 26.54 -21.52
N ALA A 30 4.42 26.54 -21.09
CA ALA A 30 5.02 25.35 -20.50
C ALA A 30 4.08 24.93 -19.37
N GLN A 31 3.27 23.90 -19.61
CA GLN A 31 2.48 23.30 -18.55
C GLN A 31 3.48 22.75 -17.55
N ALA A 32 3.58 23.40 -16.40
CA ALA A 32 4.28 22.85 -15.25
C ALA A 32 3.71 21.44 -15.04
N THR A 33 4.56 20.43 -15.17
CA THR A 33 4.21 19.05 -14.83
C THR A 33 3.65 19.07 -13.40
N PRO A 34 2.39 18.72 -13.16
CA PRO A 34 1.86 18.74 -11.81
C PRO A 34 2.72 17.80 -10.95
N ALA A 35 3.19 18.30 -9.81
CA ALA A 35 3.98 17.54 -8.85
C ALA A 35 3.31 16.17 -8.59
N ASN A 36 4.07 15.08 -8.71
CA ASN A 36 3.57 13.72 -8.50
C ASN A 36 2.97 13.59 -7.09
N ASP A 37 1.67 13.28 -6.98
CA ASP A 37 0.92 13.08 -5.73
C ASP A 37 1.27 11.78 -4.99
N GLY A 38 2.54 11.38 -5.05
CA GLY A 38 3.10 10.22 -4.37
C GLY A 38 2.70 8.85 -4.93
N VAL A 39 1.49 8.71 -5.43
CA VAL A 39 0.98 7.46 -6.01
C VAL A 39 1.73 7.13 -7.30
N LEU A 40 2.20 5.88 -7.42
CA LEU A 40 2.90 5.45 -8.63
C LEU A 40 1.96 5.51 -9.84
N PRO A 41 2.39 6.12 -10.96
CA PRO A 41 1.65 6.07 -12.21
C PRO A 41 1.77 4.66 -12.78
N THR A 42 0.83 3.78 -12.42
CA THR A 42 0.70 2.45 -13.01
C THR A 42 -0.56 2.39 -13.86
N ASN A 43 -0.46 1.89 -15.08
CA ASN A 43 -1.61 1.68 -15.96
C ASN A 43 -2.47 0.47 -15.54
N ASP A 44 -2.03 -0.31 -14.54
CA ASP A 44 -2.71 -1.50 -14.07
C ASP A 44 -3.69 -1.18 -12.93
N ALA A 45 -4.91 -1.71 -13.03
CA ALA A 45 -5.87 -1.68 -11.93
C ALA A 45 -5.35 -2.48 -10.72
N PRO A 46 -5.63 -2.04 -9.48
CA PRO A 46 -5.28 -2.81 -8.29
C PRO A 46 -6.10 -4.10 -8.25
N VAL A 47 -5.42 -5.20 -7.97
CA VAL A 47 -6.05 -6.50 -7.74
C VAL A 47 -6.65 -6.56 -6.34
N PHE A 48 -6.11 -5.77 -5.41
CA PHE A 48 -6.71 -5.56 -4.10
C PHE A 48 -6.59 -4.09 -3.71
N HIS A 49 -7.70 -3.46 -3.37
CA HIS A 49 -7.73 -2.10 -2.89
C HIS A 49 -8.63 -1.99 -1.66
N VAL A 50 -8.07 -1.43 -0.59
CA VAL A 50 -8.79 -1.21 0.67
C VAL A 50 -8.84 0.27 0.97
N ARG A 51 -10.08 0.74 1.13
CA ARG A 51 -10.37 2.03 1.73
C ARG A 51 -10.62 1.85 3.21
N LEU A 52 -10.05 2.73 4.01
CA LEU A 52 -10.26 2.75 5.45
C LEU A 52 -11.45 3.66 5.85
N GLU A 53 -12.39 3.82 4.94
CA GLU A 53 -13.59 4.64 5.06
C GLU A 53 -14.69 3.84 5.78
N GLY A 54 -14.67 3.87 7.12
CA GLY A 54 -15.72 3.33 7.98
C GLY A 54 -15.86 1.79 8.00
N VAL A 55 -16.09 1.25 9.19
CA VAL A 55 -16.56 -0.14 9.33
C VAL A 55 -18.07 -0.17 9.16
N ARG A 56 -18.56 -1.03 8.26
CA ARG A 56 -19.99 -1.38 8.19
C ARG A 56 -20.17 -2.78 8.76
N ASP A 57 -21.04 -2.94 9.75
CA ASP A 57 -21.34 -4.23 10.40
C ASP A 57 -20.10 -5.00 10.90
N GLY A 58 -19.12 -4.31 11.48
CA GLY A 58 -17.89 -4.93 11.99
C GLY A 58 -16.88 -5.34 10.91
N LYS A 59 -17.15 -5.01 9.63
CA LYS A 59 -16.31 -5.33 8.47
C LYS A 59 -15.80 -4.08 7.77
N VAL A 60 -14.55 -4.13 7.33
CA VAL A 60 -13.97 -3.10 6.46
C VAL A 60 -14.34 -3.41 5.02
N LEU A 61 -14.90 -2.42 4.32
CA LEU A 61 -15.27 -2.56 2.91
C LEU A 61 -14.01 -2.69 2.05
N VAL A 62 -14.01 -3.69 1.19
CA VAL A 62 -13.01 -3.87 0.12
C VAL A 62 -13.65 -3.37 -1.16
N GLU A 63 -13.05 -2.35 -1.77
CA GLU A 63 -13.38 -2.04 -3.15
C GLU A 63 -12.44 -2.84 -4.04
N GLY A 64 -12.92 -3.98 -4.55
CA GLY A 64 -12.29 -4.53 -5.73
C GLY A 64 -12.47 -3.51 -6.85
N GLY A 65 -11.37 -3.06 -7.48
CA GLY A 65 -11.48 -2.49 -8.83
C GLY A 65 -12.16 -3.53 -9.74
N ASP A 66 -12.64 -3.13 -10.92
CA ASP A 66 -13.39 -3.97 -11.89
C ASP A 66 -12.66 -5.22 -12.42
N SER A 67 -11.64 -5.72 -11.70
CA SER A 67 -11.07 -7.05 -11.86
C SER A 67 -12.15 -8.12 -11.59
N PRO A 68 -12.19 -9.20 -12.40
CA PRO A 68 -13.16 -10.30 -12.27
C PRO A 68 -13.06 -11.10 -10.95
N ASN A 69 -12.24 -10.67 -10.00
CA ASN A 69 -11.97 -11.35 -8.73
C ASN A 69 -12.62 -10.66 -7.53
N ARG A 70 -13.95 -10.62 -7.56
CA ARG A 70 -14.87 -10.24 -6.45
C ARG A 70 -14.74 -11.10 -5.17
N ALA A 71 -13.68 -11.89 -5.03
CA ALA A 71 -13.58 -13.03 -4.13
C ALA A 71 -12.93 -12.75 -2.77
N LEU A 72 -12.32 -11.58 -2.55
CA LEU A 72 -11.73 -11.27 -1.25
C LEU A 72 -12.82 -10.86 -0.26
N ALA A 73 -13.03 -11.70 0.74
CA ALA A 73 -14.04 -11.48 1.77
C ALA A 73 -13.80 -10.17 2.52
N PRO A 74 -14.85 -9.54 3.09
CA PRO A 74 -14.72 -8.32 3.87
C PRO A 74 -13.69 -8.46 5.00
N GLY A 75 -12.93 -7.40 5.26
CA GLY A 75 -11.86 -7.42 6.25
C GLY A 75 -12.37 -7.60 7.67
N ARG A 76 -11.82 -8.58 8.40
CA ARG A 76 -12.07 -8.79 9.82
C ARG A 76 -11.11 -7.96 10.66
N VAL A 77 -11.65 -7.15 11.57
CA VAL A 77 -10.85 -6.41 12.56
C VAL A 77 -10.36 -7.36 13.66
N VAL A 78 -9.08 -7.27 14.01
CA VAL A 78 -8.46 -7.99 15.12
C VAL A 78 -7.68 -7.00 15.97
N GLY A 79 -7.87 -7.04 17.30
CA GLY A 79 -7.29 -6.05 18.21
C GLY A 79 -7.98 -4.68 18.07
N THR A 80 -7.30 -3.62 18.50
CA THR A 80 -7.86 -2.27 18.51
C THR A 80 -7.52 -1.52 17.22
N VAL A 81 -8.57 -1.20 16.46
CA VAL A 81 -8.52 -0.35 15.26
C VAL A 81 -9.61 0.71 15.39
N THR A 82 -9.24 1.98 15.35
CA THR A 82 -10.15 3.12 15.42
C THR A 82 -10.34 3.71 14.03
N PHE A 83 -11.56 3.68 13.51
CA PHE A 83 -11.91 4.23 12.21
C PHE A 83 -12.23 5.73 12.30
N ASP A 84 -12.52 6.35 11.16
CA ASP A 84 -12.93 7.74 11.02
C ASP A 84 -11.91 8.79 11.49
N SER A 85 -10.66 8.38 11.67
CA SER A 85 -9.53 9.29 11.90
C SER A 85 -9.28 10.14 10.65
N ALA A 86 -8.69 11.33 10.82
CA ALA A 86 -8.35 12.18 9.68
C ALA A 86 -7.25 11.54 8.81
N GLY A 87 -7.56 11.28 7.54
CA GLY A 87 -6.59 10.87 6.53
C GLY A 87 -5.76 12.04 5.98
N PRO A 88 -4.94 11.82 4.94
CA PRO A 88 -4.35 12.91 4.15
C PRO A 88 -5.45 13.81 3.58
N ARG A 89 -5.31 15.14 3.69
CA ARG A 89 -6.32 16.13 3.27
C ARG A 89 -5.68 17.38 2.66
N PRO A 90 -6.43 18.18 1.88
CA PRO A 90 -6.00 19.50 1.44
C PRO A 90 -5.71 20.46 2.61
N GLU A 91 -4.89 21.50 2.43
CA GLU A 91 -4.18 21.87 1.19
C GLU A 91 -2.91 21.04 0.94
N LYS A 92 -2.35 20.40 1.97
CA LYS A 92 -1.09 19.65 1.88
C LYS A 92 -1.17 18.45 0.92
N PHE A 93 -2.34 17.82 0.82
CA PHE A 93 -2.58 16.69 -0.08
C PHE A 93 -3.78 17.00 -1.00
N PRO A 94 -3.56 17.78 -2.07
CA PRO A 94 -4.65 18.42 -2.84
C PRO A 94 -5.53 17.43 -3.62
N ARG A 95 -5.05 16.20 -3.88
CA ARG A 95 -5.85 15.14 -4.51
C ARG A 95 -6.78 14.37 -3.58
N PHE A 96 -6.76 14.63 -2.27
CA PHE A 96 -7.71 14.04 -1.33
C PHE A 96 -8.91 14.94 -1.09
N THR A 97 -10.03 14.35 -0.69
CA THR A 97 -11.20 15.10 -0.26
C THR A 97 -10.97 15.72 1.12
N THR A 98 -11.71 16.79 1.43
CA THR A 98 -11.63 17.48 2.73
C THR A 98 -12.13 16.62 3.89
N ASP A 99 -12.94 15.60 3.61
CA ASP A 99 -13.50 14.66 4.57
C ASP A 99 -12.76 13.31 4.62
N ASN A 100 -11.64 13.16 3.89
CA ASN A 100 -10.92 11.90 3.76
C ASN A 100 -10.63 11.24 5.12
N ARG A 101 -10.85 9.92 5.21
CA ARG A 101 -10.79 9.13 6.45
C ARG A 101 -9.70 8.08 6.42
N ALA A 102 -9.22 7.74 7.60
CA ALA A 102 -8.23 6.68 7.82
C ALA A 102 -8.59 5.86 9.06
N ALA A 103 -7.89 4.74 9.22
CA ALA A 103 -7.92 3.94 10.44
C ALA A 103 -6.61 4.12 11.23
N LYS A 104 -6.74 4.20 12.56
CA LYS A 104 -5.64 4.20 13.51
C LYS A 104 -5.53 2.82 14.15
N PHE A 105 -4.33 2.26 14.12
CA PHE A 105 -4.05 0.93 14.65
C PHE A 105 -3.31 1.06 15.99
N ALA A 106 -3.81 0.39 17.03
CA ALA A 106 -3.03 0.21 18.25
C ALA A 106 -2.08 -0.99 18.11
N ALA A 107 -1.21 -1.21 19.10
CA ALA A 107 -0.36 -2.39 19.14
C ALA A 107 -1.19 -3.69 19.03
N GLY A 108 -0.83 -4.56 18.10
CA GLY A 108 -1.56 -5.80 17.81
C GLY A 108 -2.85 -5.63 16.99
N GLY A 109 -3.25 -4.40 16.67
CA GLY A 109 -4.38 -4.08 15.79
C GLY A 109 -4.08 -4.44 14.33
N SER A 110 -5.03 -5.07 13.64
CA SER A 110 -4.94 -5.39 12.22
C SER A 110 -6.33 -5.54 11.58
N ILE A 111 -6.39 -5.37 10.26
CA ILE A 111 -7.53 -5.80 9.45
C ILE A 111 -7.05 -6.99 8.62
N ARG A 112 -7.77 -8.11 8.71
CA ARG A 112 -7.39 -9.38 8.08
C ARG A 112 -8.38 -9.74 7.00
N PHE A 113 -7.87 -10.05 5.82
CA PHE A 113 -8.65 -10.49 4.68
C PHE A 113 -8.41 -11.97 4.46
N ALA A 114 -9.48 -12.70 4.15
CA ALA A 114 -9.36 -14.11 3.80
C ALA A 114 -8.82 -14.20 2.38
N ASP A 115 -7.75 -14.98 2.25
CA ASP A 115 -7.20 -15.39 0.97
C ASP A 115 -8.00 -16.62 0.47
N PRO A 116 -8.54 -16.63 -0.76
CA PRO A 116 -9.35 -17.74 -1.28
C PRO A 116 -8.60 -19.07 -1.42
N GLY A 117 -7.27 -19.07 -1.26
CA GLY A 117 -6.45 -20.28 -1.25
C GLY A 117 -5.55 -20.38 -2.47
N GLU A 118 -5.22 -21.59 -2.89
CA GLU A 118 -4.28 -21.82 -3.98
C GLU A 118 -4.69 -21.14 -5.29
N ASN A 119 -3.70 -20.57 -5.99
CA ASN A 119 -3.89 -19.80 -7.23
C ASN A 119 -4.80 -18.58 -7.02
N SER A 120 -4.85 -18.05 -5.79
CA SER A 120 -5.45 -16.75 -5.55
C SER A 120 -4.68 -15.69 -6.33
N PRO A 121 -5.29 -14.53 -6.59
CA PRO A 121 -4.52 -13.41 -7.12
C PRO A 121 -3.38 -13.01 -6.18
N LEU A 122 -3.48 -13.30 -4.88
CA LEU A 122 -2.46 -12.94 -3.90
C LEU A 122 -1.26 -13.92 -3.88
N ASP A 123 -1.26 -14.94 -4.75
CA ASP A 123 -0.16 -15.88 -4.89
C ASP A 123 0.74 -15.48 -6.05
N PHE A 124 1.99 -15.15 -5.71
CA PHE A 124 3.00 -14.72 -6.68
C PHE A 124 4.05 -15.82 -6.84
N GLY A 125 4.35 -16.16 -8.09
CA GLY A 125 5.39 -17.08 -8.49
C GLY A 125 6.60 -16.38 -9.11
N LEU A 126 7.54 -17.20 -9.60
CA LEU A 126 8.71 -16.72 -10.32
C LEU A 126 8.30 -15.97 -11.60
N GLY A 127 8.82 -14.76 -11.80
CA GLY A 127 8.49 -13.91 -12.94
C GLY A 127 7.31 -12.96 -12.73
N ASP A 128 6.49 -13.18 -11.69
CA ASP A 128 5.37 -12.30 -11.39
C ASP A 128 5.85 -10.95 -10.83
N ALA A 129 5.08 -9.90 -11.13
CA ALA A 129 5.34 -8.56 -10.63
C ALA A 129 4.34 -8.19 -9.52
N ILE A 130 4.87 -7.72 -8.40
CA ILE A 130 4.11 -7.22 -7.26
C ILE A 130 4.37 -5.73 -7.06
N THR A 131 3.29 -4.98 -6.83
CA THR A 131 3.31 -3.62 -6.32
C THR A 131 2.50 -3.58 -5.04
N LEU A 132 3.10 -3.16 -3.93
CA LEU A 132 2.41 -2.91 -2.67
C LEU A 132 2.55 -1.42 -2.35
N GLU A 133 1.46 -0.77 -1.95
CA GLU A 133 1.54 0.63 -1.50
C GLU A 133 0.49 0.99 -0.45
N ALA A 134 0.80 2.04 0.30
CA ALA A 134 -0.11 2.59 1.28
C ALA A 134 0.21 4.04 1.61
N TRP A 135 -0.76 4.74 2.18
CA TRP A 135 -0.52 5.95 2.95
C TRP A 135 -0.36 5.61 4.43
N VAL A 136 0.69 6.15 5.06
CA VAL A 136 1.02 5.87 6.46
C VAL A 136 1.33 7.17 7.21
N ALA A 137 1.04 7.19 8.51
CA ALA A 137 1.36 8.30 9.41
C ALA A 137 1.86 7.77 10.76
N PRO A 138 3.06 7.16 10.81
CA PRO A 138 3.59 6.59 12.04
C PRO A 138 3.97 7.72 13.02
N ALA A 139 3.34 7.71 14.19
CA ALA A 139 3.67 8.64 15.28
C ALA A 139 4.86 8.14 16.14
N ARG A 140 5.16 6.84 16.08
CA ARG A 140 6.25 6.20 16.85
C ARG A 140 6.77 5.00 16.08
N LEU A 141 8.10 4.89 15.99
CA LEU A 141 8.81 3.76 15.43
C LEU A 141 10.22 3.76 16.03
N GLY A 142 10.55 2.73 16.81
CA GLY A 142 11.87 2.60 17.43
C GLY A 142 12.94 2.17 16.42
N ASN A 143 14.20 2.47 16.73
CA ASN A 143 15.33 1.99 15.94
C ASN A 143 15.36 0.46 15.90
N GLY A 144 15.51 -0.14 14.72
CA GLY A 144 15.45 -1.59 14.49
C GLY A 144 14.03 -2.19 14.54
N GLN A 145 13.01 -1.41 14.91
CA GLN A 145 11.62 -1.87 14.91
C GLN A 145 11.12 -2.03 13.47
N ASN A 146 10.39 -3.10 13.21
CA ASN A 146 9.67 -3.30 11.95
C ASN A 146 8.16 -3.23 12.20
N MET A 147 7.45 -2.42 11.43
CA MET A 147 5.99 -2.30 11.48
C MET A 147 5.38 -2.77 10.16
N TYR A 148 4.39 -3.65 10.23
CA TYR A 148 3.67 -4.13 9.06
C TYR A 148 2.71 -3.06 8.57
N VAL A 149 2.68 -2.87 7.26
CA VAL A 149 1.72 -1.99 6.58
C VAL A 149 0.74 -2.84 5.79
N VAL A 150 1.26 -3.70 4.91
CA VAL A 150 0.48 -4.72 4.17
C VAL A 150 1.29 -6.02 4.17
N GLY A 151 0.65 -7.17 4.35
CA GLY A 151 1.36 -8.44 4.25
C GLY A 151 0.44 -9.65 4.14
N LYS A 152 1.01 -10.75 3.66
CA LYS A 152 0.38 -12.08 3.56
C LYS A 152 1.10 -13.05 4.49
N GLY A 153 0.30 -13.78 5.27
CA GLY A 153 0.81 -14.74 6.25
C GLY A 153 1.02 -14.17 7.64
N ARG A 154 1.81 -14.86 8.46
CA ARG A 154 2.01 -14.59 9.90
C ARG A 154 0.68 -14.57 10.69
N THR A 155 -0.27 -15.40 10.26
CA THR A 155 -1.66 -15.36 10.76
C THR A 155 -1.81 -15.96 12.15
N LYS A 156 -0.92 -16.92 12.51
CA LYS A 156 -1.02 -17.78 13.70
C LYS A 156 -2.36 -18.51 13.82
N ASN A 157 -2.99 -18.80 12.68
CA ASN A 157 -4.22 -19.59 12.66
C ASN A 157 -3.90 -21.03 13.08
N GLU A 158 -4.82 -21.65 13.80
CA GLU A 158 -4.76 -23.07 14.13
C GLU A 158 -4.68 -23.92 12.85
N GLY A 159 -3.89 -24.99 12.86
CA GLY A 159 -3.67 -25.86 11.70
C GLY A 159 -2.76 -25.27 10.61
N VAL A 160 -2.29 -24.03 10.74
CA VAL A 160 -1.32 -23.41 9.82
C VAL A 160 0.04 -23.33 10.48
N ALA A 161 1.11 -23.62 9.73
CA ALA A 161 2.48 -23.51 10.23
C ALA A 161 2.73 -22.13 10.87
N ALA A 162 3.39 -22.11 12.03
CA ALA A 162 3.66 -20.87 12.78
C ALA A 162 4.51 -19.89 11.95
N GLU A 163 5.40 -20.42 11.12
CA GLU A 163 6.21 -19.70 10.16
C GLU A 163 5.55 -19.75 8.77
N ASN A 164 4.46 -19.01 8.60
CA ASN A 164 3.71 -18.91 7.34
C ASN A 164 3.76 -17.52 6.71
N GLN A 165 4.77 -16.72 7.05
CA GLN A 165 4.93 -15.41 6.45
C GLN A 165 5.36 -15.56 4.98
N ASN A 166 4.59 -14.96 4.07
CA ASN A 166 4.86 -14.98 2.65
C ASN A 166 5.58 -13.68 2.24
N TYR A 167 4.87 -12.56 2.17
CA TYR A 167 5.46 -11.26 1.84
C TYR A 167 4.89 -10.14 2.71
N ALA A 168 5.60 -9.01 2.79
CA ALA A 168 5.15 -7.83 3.49
C ALA A 168 5.80 -6.54 2.98
N LEU A 169 4.98 -5.50 2.79
CA LEU A 169 5.39 -4.11 2.84
C LEU A 169 5.41 -3.66 4.32
N ARG A 170 6.52 -3.08 4.73
CA ARG A 170 6.78 -2.64 6.09
C ARG A 170 7.45 -1.27 6.07
N ILE A 171 7.46 -0.65 7.24
CA ILE A 171 8.43 0.39 7.57
C ILE A 171 9.40 -0.13 8.63
N ALA A 172 10.69 0.15 8.45
CA ALA A 172 11.76 -0.18 9.38
C ALA A 172 12.30 1.11 9.99
N GLY A 173 12.43 1.14 11.32
CA GLY A 173 12.99 2.29 12.01
C GLY A 173 14.52 2.28 11.91
N ASP A 174 15.10 3.34 11.37
CA ASP A 174 16.55 3.59 11.40
C ASP A 174 16.82 5.05 11.73
N LYS A 175 17.56 5.31 12.83
CA LYS A 175 18.00 6.66 13.24
C LYS A 175 16.89 7.74 13.24
N GLY A 176 15.66 7.36 13.62
CA GLY A 176 14.50 8.27 13.67
C GLY A 176 13.75 8.43 12.35
N GLN A 177 14.16 7.72 11.30
CA GLN A 177 13.46 7.61 10.03
C GLN A 177 12.66 6.31 9.94
N ALA A 178 11.63 6.32 9.09
CA ALA A 178 10.91 5.15 8.63
C ALA A 178 11.34 4.82 7.19
N CYS A 179 12.19 3.81 7.06
CA CYS A 179 12.64 3.29 5.77
C CYS A 179 11.64 2.28 5.23
N VAL A 180 11.37 2.30 3.92
CA VAL A 180 10.50 1.31 3.28
C VAL A 180 11.22 -0.03 3.28
N SER A 181 10.56 -1.07 3.79
CA SER A 181 11.12 -2.42 3.81
C SER A 181 10.19 -3.43 3.16
N PHE A 182 10.73 -4.21 2.25
CA PHE A 182 10.05 -5.34 1.64
C PHE A 182 10.65 -6.64 2.16
N LEU A 183 9.78 -7.55 2.55
CA LEU A 183 10.14 -8.92 2.90
C LEU A 183 9.34 -9.87 2.03
N PHE A 184 10.00 -10.90 1.53
CA PHE A 184 9.32 -12.06 0.95
C PHE A 184 10.03 -13.36 1.32
N ARG A 185 9.29 -14.46 1.25
CA ARG A 185 9.83 -15.81 1.40
C ARG A 185 9.85 -16.48 0.03
N ASN A 186 10.95 -17.15 -0.29
CA ASN A 186 11.06 -17.88 -1.55
C ASN A 186 10.16 -19.13 -1.56
N ALA A 187 9.94 -19.69 -2.76
CA ALA A 187 9.07 -20.84 -2.96
C ALA A 187 9.58 -22.15 -2.31
N ARG A 188 10.85 -22.23 -1.89
CA ARG A 188 11.36 -23.43 -1.18
C ARG A 188 10.71 -23.56 0.20
N ASN A 189 10.40 -22.44 0.84
CA ASN A 189 9.57 -22.34 2.05
C ASN A 189 9.90 -23.41 3.12
N ARG A 190 11.19 -23.70 3.32
CA ARG A 190 11.66 -24.79 4.16
C ARG A 190 11.51 -24.40 5.63
N PRO A 191 10.96 -25.29 6.49
CA PRO A 191 10.77 -24.98 7.90
C PRO A 191 12.08 -24.57 8.59
N GLY A 192 12.06 -23.43 9.31
CA GLY A 192 13.19 -22.96 10.11
C GLY A 192 14.39 -22.42 9.31
N GLN A 193 14.30 -22.36 7.97
CA GLN A 193 15.40 -21.88 7.12
C GLN A 193 15.31 -20.37 6.92
N GLN A 194 16.24 -19.64 7.55
CA GLN A 194 16.29 -18.16 7.45
C GLN A 194 16.66 -17.68 6.04
N ASP A 195 17.46 -18.43 5.30
CA ASP A 195 17.87 -18.09 3.93
C ASP A 195 16.72 -18.14 2.91
N ASP A 196 15.56 -18.67 3.33
CA ASP A 196 14.34 -18.58 2.53
C ASP A 196 13.67 -17.21 2.63
N PHE A 197 14.04 -16.38 3.62
CA PHE A 197 13.56 -15.01 3.76
C PHE A 197 14.52 -14.01 3.12
N HIS A 198 13.94 -13.13 2.32
CA HIS A 198 14.63 -12.06 1.62
C HIS A 198 14.11 -10.74 2.18
N ARG A 199 15.03 -9.84 2.54
CA ARG A 199 14.70 -8.51 3.04
C ARG A 199 15.47 -7.47 2.26
N TRP A 200 14.76 -6.46 1.82
CA TRP A 200 15.30 -5.26 1.24
C TRP A 200 14.72 -4.05 1.98
N THR A 201 15.54 -3.04 2.22
CA THR A 201 15.14 -1.84 2.97
C THR A 201 15.81 -0.64 2.36
N THR A 202 15.08 0.45 2.14
CA THR A 202 15.67 1.70 1.63
C THR A 202 16.77 2.22 2.55
N ASN A 203 17.81 2.81 1.97
CA ASN A 203 18.93 3.41 2.70
C ASN A 203 18.49 4.64 3.51
N ASP A 204 17.49 5.36 3.02
CA ASP A 204 16.89 6.53 3.66
C ASP A 204 15.39 6.32 3.88
N GLY A 205 14.82 7.11 4.78
CA GLY A 205 13.39 7.10 5.11
C GLY A 205 12.82 8.47 5.39
N PHE A 206 11.51 8.52 5.63
CA PHE A 206 10.83 9.75 6.05
C PHE A 206 10.85 9.89 7.58
N LYS A 207 10.68 11.12 8.08
CA LYS A 207 10.68 11.39 9.52
C LYS A 207 9.46 10.78 10.21
N VAL A 208 9.67 10.15 11.35
CA VAL A 208 8.58 9.61 12.18
C VAL A 208 7.98 10.72 13.04
N ASP A 209 7.11 11.53 12.45
CA ASP A 209 6.48 12.70 13.12
C ASP A 209 4.95 12.71 13.07
N GLY A 210 4.33 11.62 12.59
CA GLY A 210 2.88 11.53 12.42
C GLY A 210 2.33 12.25 11.18
N SER A 211 3.19 12.80 10.31
CA SER A 211 2.78 13.26 8.98
C SER A 211 2.42 12.08 8.08
N TRP A 212 1.46 12.33 7.18
CA TRP A 212 1.12 11.39 6.12
C TRP A 212 2.22 11.33 5.06
N HIS A 213 2.63 10.12 4.73
CA HIS A 213 3.54 9.81 3.63
C HIS A 213 2.94 8.67 2.80
N HIS A 214 3.12 8.76 1.48
CA HIS A 214 2.86 7.62 0.60
C HIS A 214 4.12 6.76 0.55
N ILE A 215 3.94 5.45 0.64
CA ILE A 215 5.02 4.49 0.46
C ILE A 215 4.61 3.41 -0.53
N ALA A 216 5.58 2.94 -1.31
CA ALA A 216 5.38 1.79 -2.19
C ALA A 216 6.64 0.93 -2.33
N VAL A 217 6.44 -0.31 -2.75
CA VAL A 217 7.50 -1.16 -3.32
C VAL A 217 6.99 -1.84 -4.58
N THR A 218 7.87 -1.93 -5.58
CA THR A 218 7.67 -2.76 -6.78
C THR A 218 8.75 -3.83 -6.85
N TYR A 219 8.41 -5.04 -7.27
CA TYR A 219 9.39 -6.11 -7.47
C TYR A 219 8.89 -7.14 -8.50
N THR A 220 9.80 -7.68 -9.31
CA THR A 220 9.57 -8.87 -10.13
C THR A 220 10.30 -10.05 -9.52
N PHE A 221 9.57 -11.08 -9.09
CA PHE A 221 10.15 -12.25 -8.46
C PHE A 221 11.16 -12.95 -9.36
N GLY A 222 12.37 -13.17 -8.85
CA GLY A 222 13.48 -13.77 -9.59
C GLY A 222 14.38 -12.78 -10.33
N LYS A 223 14.05 -11.46 -10.32
CA LYS A 223 14.89 -10.40 -10.88
C LYS A 223 15.37 -9.49 -9.76
N SER A 224 16.50 -9.82 -9.13
CA SER A 224 16.97 -9.15 -7.91
C SER A 224 17.13 -7.64 -8.06
N ASP A 225 17.56 -7.18 -9.22
CA ASP A 225 17.76 -5.77 -9.58
C ASP A 225 16.45 -5.00 -9.88
N SER A 226 15.30 -5.68 -9.88
CA SER A 226 14.00 -5.06 -10.17
C SER A 226 13.34 -4.39 -8.97
N ILE A 227 13.86 -4.60 -7.75
CA ILE A 227 13.25 -4.03 -6.54
C ILE A 227 13.42 -2.52 -6.50
N LYS A 228 12.32 -1.81 -6.24
CA LYS A 228 12.32 -0.34 -6.07
C LYS A 228 11.39 0.04 -4.93
N GLY A 229 11.90 0.85 -4.01
CA GLY A 229 11.11 1.49 -2.96
C GLY A 229 10.77 2.92 -3.33
N TYR A 230 9.64 3.41 -2.85
CA TYR A 230 9.19 4.78 -3.11
C TYR A 230 8.66 5.42 -1.83
N ILE A 231 8.98 6.70 -1.64
CA ILE A 231 8.41 7.56 -0.61
C ILE A 231 7.93 8.83 -1.30
N ASP A 232 6.66 9.18 -1.09
CA ASP A 232 6.01 10.33 -1.72
C ASP A 232 6.27 10.39 -3.24
N GLY A 233 6.24 9.22 -3.89
CA GLY A 233 6.39 9.06 -5.35
C GLY A 233 7.83 9.14 -5.84
N SER A 234 8.78 9.45 -4.96
CA SER A 234 10.21 9.50 -5.29
C SER A 234 10.83 8.12 -5.07
N PRO A 235 11.61 7.59 -6.02
CA PRO A 235 12.29 6.31 -5.86
C PRO A 235 13.49 6.44 -4.92
N LEU A 236 13.75 5.41 -4.10
CA LEU A 236 14.89 5.33 -3.20
C LEU A 236 15.69 4.04 -3.43
N ALA A 237 17.00 4.13 -3.24
CA ALA A 237 17.92 2.99 -3.19
C ALA A 237 17.83 2.26 -1.83
N GLY A 238 18.31 1.02 -1.79
CA GLY A 238 18.33 0.16 -0.60
C GLY A 238 19.08 -1.15 -0.85
#